data_AF-A0A5C6Z9Q7-F1
#
_entry.id   AF-A0A5C6Z9Q7-F1
#
_cell.length_a   1.000
_cell.length_b   1.000
_cell.length_c   1.000
_cell.angle_alpha   90.00
_cell.angle_beta   90.00
_cell.angle_gamma   90.00
#
_symmetry.space_group_name_H-M   'P 1'
#
loop_
_entity.id
_entity.type
_entity.pdbx_description
1 polymer ?
#
loop_
_entity_poly.entity_id
_entity_poly.type
_entity_poly.pdbx_seq_one_letter_code
_entity_poly.pdbx_strand_id
1 'polypeptide(L)'
;MWADTLNLGTASGIVAVLAHLALAVVVLPQFGQHRRRALRLEAALLLSAVWAGLDAAVEQGWLGSHQWPALVLLPICDALRYGAWFSFILALIESRGDDGQARSAGVARPLQWLAWAGVSAAVALPLWRYWGDAPLAQMQRPMTMAWLGLGVFGLVLLEQMLRNIHSDARWNAKPVCLGLGAVFAFDVFVFSQASLFQQFDATR
;
A
#
# COMPACT_ATOMS: atom_id res chain seq x y z
N MET A 1 2.47 -39.75 -5.23
CA MET A 1 2.80 -39.00 -4.01
C MET A 1 2.93 -37.56 -4.44
N TRP A 2 2.01 -36.76 -3.93
CA TRP A 2 1.40 -35.55 -4.48
C TRP A 2 2.38 -34.50 -5.00
N ALA A 3 2.14 -34.07 -6.24
CA ALA A 3 2.83 -32.94 -6.83
C ALA A 3 2.60 -31.68 -5.98
N ASP A 4 3.69 -30.97 -5.69
CA ASP A 4 3.69 -29.61 -5.17
C ASP A 4 2.99 -28.69 -6.17
N THR A 5 1.65 -28.65 -6.14
CA THR A 5 0.89 -27.69 -6.93
C THR A 5 1.05 -26.35 -6.25
N LEU A 6 2.01 -25.55 -6.71
CA LEU A 6 2.10 -24.12 -6.43
C LEU A 6 0.72 -23.51 -6.71
N ASN A 7 0.05 -23.01 -5.67
CA ASN A 7 -1.17 -22.27 -5.83
C ASN A 7 -0.90 -21.00 -6.65
N LEU A 8 -1.85 -20.61 -7.50
CA LEU A 8 -1.70 -19.44 -8.36
C LEU A 8 -1.36 -18.17 -7.55
N GLY A 9 -1.92 -18.04 -6.35
CA GLY A 9 -1.61 -16.91 -5.47
C GLY A 9 -0.17 -16.95 -4.96
N THR A 10 0.35 -18.10 -4.52
CA THR A 10 1.78 -18.23 -4.16
C THR A 10 2.75 -17.94 -5.31
N ALA A 11 2.45 -18.41 -6.51
CA ALA A 11 3.26 -18.10 -7.69
C ALA A 11 3.26 -16.58 -7.97
N SER A 12 2.10 -15.93 -7.86
CA SER A 12 1.97 -14.48 -8.01
C SER A 12 2.71 -13.71 -6.90
N GLY A 13 2.66 -14.22 -5.65
CA GLY A 13 3.35 -13.63 -4.50
C GLY A 13 4.87 -13.70 -4.65
N ILE A 14 5.42 -14.83 -5.11
CA ILE A 14 6.87 -14.96 -5.41
C ILE A 14 7.30 -13.96 -6.47
N VAL A 15 6.53 -13.83 -7.56
CA VAL A 15 6.82 -12.86 -8.62
C VAL A 15 6.78 -11.43 -8.06
N ALA A 16 5.80 -11.12 -7.22
CA ALA A 16 5.70 -9.80 -6.57
C ALA A 16 6.91 -9.53 -5.66
N VAL A 17 7.33 -10.49 -4.84
CA VAL A 17 8.53 -10.36 -3.99
C VAL A 17 9.76 -10.05 -4.84
N LEU A 18 9.99 -10.85 -5.89
CA LEU A 18 11.15 -10.68 -6.76
C LEU A 18 11.14 -9.33 -7.48
N ALA A 19 9.97 -8.89 -7.97
CA ALA A 19 9.84 -7.60 -8.63
C ALA A 19 10.16 -6.42 -7.69
N HIS A 20 9.66 -6.44 -6.45
CA HIS A 20 9.91 -5.38 -5.48
C HIS A 20 11.36 -5.37 -4.99
N LEU A 21 11.99 -6.54 -4.81
CA LEU A 21 13.40 -6.64 -4.47
C LEU A 21 14.30 -6.17 -5.62
N ALA A 22 13.98 -6.53 -6.86
CA ALA A 22 14.71 -6.04 -8.03
C ALA A 22 14.64 -4.51 -8.13
N LEU A 23 13.45 -3.93 -7.92
CA LEU A 23 13.28 -2.48 -7.86
C LEU A 23 14.07 -1.87 -6.69
N ALA A 24 14.11 -2.51 -5.52
CA ALA A 24 14.88 -2.02 -4.38
C ALA A 24 16.38 -1.95 -4.71
N VAL A 25 16.92 -2.96 -5.39
CA VAL A 25 18.31 -2.98 -5.87
C VAL A 25 18.58 -1.84 -6.87
N VAL A 26 17.65 -1.57 -7.79
CA VAL A 26 17.76 -0.48 -8.78
C VAL A 26 17.74 0.91 -8.12
N VAL A 27 17.17 1.05 -6.92
CA VAL A 27 17.11 2.33 -6.19
C VAL A 27 18.41 2.62 -5.41
N LEU A 28 19.23 1.62 -5.10
CA LEU A 28 20.49 1.78 -4.35
C LEU A 28 21.46 2.85 -4.89
N PRO A 29 21.65 3.01 -6.22
CA PRO A 29 22.51 4.07 -6.77
C PRO A 29 21.96 5.49 -6.53
N GLN A 30 20.65 5.65 -6.31
CA GLN A 30 19.99 6.95 -6.14
C GLN A 30 20.20 7.57 -4.74
N PHE A 31 20.75 6.79 -3.81
CA PHE A 31 21.09 7.24 -2.45
C PHE A 31 22.10 8.38 -2.43
N GLY A 32 22.99 8.45 -3.43
CA GLY A 32 24.04 9.46 -3.52
C GLY A 32 23.52 10.87 -3.79
N GLN A 33 22.42 11.02 -4.53
CA GLN A 33 21.89 12.34 -4.92
C GLN A 33 20.69 12.78 -4.08
N HIS A 34 19.80 11.83 -3.70
CA HIS A 34 18.53 12.15 -3.03
C HIS A 34 18.20 11.17 -1.89
N ARG A 35 19.12 11.04 -0.93
CA ARG A 35 19.06 10.06 0.19
C ARG A 35 17.70 9.95 0.89
N ARG A 36 17.05 11.06 1.25
CA ARG A 36 15.74 11.03 1.95
C ARG A 36 14.62 10.45 1.08
N ARG A 37 14.63 10.70 -0.22
CA ARG A 37 13.61 10.18 -1.15
C ARG A 37 13.88 8.70 -1.46
N ALA A 38 15.14 8.35 -1.68
CA ALA A 38 15.58 6.97 -1.91
C ALA A 38 15.22 6.06 -0.72
N LEU A 39 15.45 6.51 0.52
CA LEU A 39 15.06 5.77 1.74
C LEU A 39 13.55 5.51 1.84
N ARG A 40 12.70 6.50 1.51
CA ARG A 40 11.24 6.32 1.55
C ARG A 40 10.75 5.34 0.48
N LEU A 41 11.35 5.39 -0.71
CA LEU A 41 11.05 4.47 -1.79
C LEU A 41 11.52 3.04 -1.46
N GLU A 42 12.73 2.90 -0.93
CA GLU A 42 13.27 1.61 -0.49
C GLU A 42 12.40 1.00 0.62
N ALA A 43 12.01 1.80 1.61
CA ALA A 43 11.08 1.35 2.66
C ALA A 43 9.75 0.85 2.07
N ALA A 44 9.17 1.57 1.11
CA ALA A 44 7.93 1.14 0.45
C ALA A 44 8.10 -0.17 -0.34
N LEU A 45 9.22 -0.33 -1.03
CA LEU A 45 9.53 -1.53 -1.81
C LEU A 45 9.78 -2.75 -0.91
N LEU A 46 10.63 -2.62 0.11
CA LEU A 46 10.93 -3.70 1.06
C LEU A 46 9.68 -4.16 1.79
N LEU A 47 8.86 -3.21 2.22
CA LEU A 47 7.62 -3.52 2.92
C LEU A 47 6.56 -4.16 2.02
N SER A 48 6.52 -3.78 0.75
CA SER A 48 5.68 -4.44 -0.26
C SER A 48 6.16 -5.87 -0.55
N ALA A 49 7.48 -6.10 -0.54
CA ALA A 49 8.05 -7.45 -0.65
C ALA A 49 7.74 -8.30 0.59
N VAL A 50 7.87 -7.75 1.81
CA VAL A 50 7.51 -8.45 3.05
C VAL A 50 6.03 -8.83 3.05
N TRP A 51 5.15 -7.90 2.65
CA TRP A 51 3.73 -8.17 2.54
C TRP A 51 3.42 -9.31 1.55
N ALA A 52 3.98 -9.25 0.33
CA ALA A 52 3.75 -10.27 -0.70
C ALA A 52 4.28 -11.66 -0.27
N GLY A 53 5.41 -11.71 0.43
CA GLY A 53 5.95 -12.95 0.98
C GLY A 53 5.08 -13.51 2.10
N LEU A 54 4.53 -12.64 2.96
CA LEU A 54 3.65 -13.05 4.04
C LEU A 54 2.31 -13.57 3.51
N ASP A 55 1.73 -12.89 2.53
CA ASP A 55 0.48 -13.29 1.87
C ASP A 55 0.60 -14.69 1.25
N ALA A 56 1.67 -14.91 0.47
CA ALA A 56 1.98 -16.22 -0.09
C ALA A 56 2.21 -17.29 1.01
N ALA A 57 2.88 -16.95 2.11
CA ALA A 57 3.10 -17.89 3.22
C ALA A 57 1.80 -18.25 3.96
N VAL A 58 0.86 -17.32 4.07
CA VAL A 58 -0.47 -17.56 4.65
C VAL A 58 -1.29 -18.46 3.73
N GLU A 59 -1.32 -18.18 2.42
CA GLU A 59 -2.09 -18.95 1.45
C GLU A 59 -1.59 -20.39 1.30
N GLN A 60 -0.28 -20.61 1.37
CA GLN A 60 0.31 -21.95 1.35
C GLN A 60 0.17 -22.71 2.67
N GLY A 61 -0.35 -22.07 3.73
CA GLY A 61 -0.51 -22.66 5.05
C GLY A 61 0.80 -22.87 5.82
N TRP A 62 1.89 -22.21 5.43
CA TRP A 62 3.21 -22.34 6.07
C TRP A 62 3.23 -21.83 7.52
N LEU A 63 2.35 -20.89 7.84
CA LEU A 63 2.17 -20.34 9.21
C LEU A 63 1.26 -21.20 10.10
N GLY A 64 0.90 -22.40 9.64
CA GLY A 64 -0.02 -23.32 10.31
C GLY A 64 -1.48 -22.89 10.18
N SER A 65 -2.41 -23.70 10.70
CA SER A 65 -3.86 -23.45 10.65
C SER A 65 -4.34 -22.32 11.58
N HIS A 66 -3.44 -21.45 12.03
CA HIS A 66 -3.76 -20.36 12.93
C HIS A 66 -4.33 -19.18 12.12
N GLN A 67 -5.45 -18.62 12.56
CA GLN A 67 -6.13 -17.51 11.86
C GLN A 67 -5.51 -16.14 12.13
N TRP A 68 -4.68 -16.00 13.19
CA TRP A 68 -4.12 -14.71 13.60
C TRP A 68 -3.20 -14.03 12.55
N PRO A 69 -2.37 -14.74 11.74
CA PRO A 69 -1.53 -14.08 10.74
C PRO A 69 -2.37 -13.41 9.66
N ALA A 70 -3.46 -14.07 9.25
CA ALA A 70 -4.40 -13.54 8.26
C ALA A 70 -5.23 -12.37 8.80
N LEU A 71 -5.64 -12.45 10.07
CA LEU A 71 -6.55 -11.46 10.66
C LEU A 71 -5.83 -10.22 11.22
N VAL A 72 -4.56 -10.33 11.57
CA VAL A 72 -3.81 -9.26 12.26
C VAL A 72 -2.56 -8.86 11.49
N LEU A 73 -1.69 -9.81 11.18
CA LEU A 73 -0.37 -9.50 10.62
C LEU A 73 -0.48 -8.97 9.18
N LEU A 74 -1.30 -9.60 8.34
CA LEU A 74 -1.53 -9.16 6.96
C LEU A 74 -2.12 -7.74 6.86
N PRO A 75 -3.23 -7.40 7.56
CA PRO A 75 -3.75 -6.04 7.59
C PRO A 75 -2.76 -4.99 8.07
N ILE A 76 -1.92 -5.32 9.07
CA ILE A 76 -0.87 -4.42 9.56
C ILE A 76 0.19 -4.20 8.47
N CYS A 77 0.67 -5.27 7.83
CA CYS A 77 1.63 -5.17 6.75
C CYS A 77 1.09 -4.35 5.58
N ASP A 78 -0.18 -4.53 5.20
CA ASP A 78 -0.83 -3.72 4.17
C ASP A 78 -0.95 -2.25 4.56
N ALA A 79 -1.36 -1.97 5.79
CA ALA A 79 -1.49 -0.61 6.27
C ALA A 79 -0.14 0.12 6.29
N LEU A 80 0.93 -0.57 6.73
CA LEU A 80 2.28 -0.04 6.67
C LEU A 80 2.68 0.20 5.21
N ARG A 81 2.34 -0.71 4.27
CA ARG A 81 2.61 -0.56 2.83
C ARG A 81 1.98 0.71 2.27
N TYR A 82 0.70 0.96 2.55
CA TYR A 82 0.02 2.21 2.19
C TYR A 82 0.71 3.43 2.81
N GLY A 83 1.03 3.37 4.11
CA GLY A 83 1.74 4.44 4.80
C GLY A 83 3.08 4.78 4.16
N ALA A 84 3.85 3.77 3.76
CA ALA A 84 5.12 3.95 3.07
C ALA A 84 4.94 4.62 1.70
N TRP A 85 4.01 4.13 0.88
CA TRP A 85 3.70 4.75 -0.42
C TRP A 85 3.21 6.19 -0.29
N PHE A 86 2.32 6.47 0.66
CA PHE A 86 1.85 7.84 0.92
C PHE A 86 2.98 8.74 1.39
N SER A 87 3.84 8.26 2.28
CA SER A 87 5.00 9.03 2.75
C SER A 87 5.99 9.39 1.63
N PHE A 88 6.14 8.48 0.65
CA PHE A 88 6.96 8.69 -0.54
C PHE A 88 6.33 9.75 -1.46
N ILE A 89 5.03 9.61 -1.78
CA ILE A 89 4.31 10.58 -2.63
C ILE A 89 4.29 11.98 -1.99
N LEU A 90 4.05 12.05 -0.68
CA LEU A 90 4.09 13.30 0.07
C LEU A 90 5.50 13.90 0.10
N ALA A 91 6.56 13.09 0.13
CA ALA A 91 7.95 13.57 -0.02
C ALA A 91 8.17 14.28 -1.35
N LEU A 92 7.61 13.74 -2.43
CA LEU A 92 7.71 14.32 -3.77
C LEU A 92 6.97 15.65 -3.84
N ILE A 93 5.79 15.75 -3.21
CA ILE A 93 5.00 16.98 -3.15
C ILE A 93 5.71 18.08 -2.33
N GLU A 94 6.28 17.72 -1.18
CA GLU A 94 6.88 18.68 -0.23
C GLU A 94 8.22 19.26 -0.72
N SER A 95 8.96 18.53 -1.55
CA SER A 95 10.34 18.87 -1.93
C SER A 95 10.52 20.05 -2.92
N ARG A 96 9.54 20.95 -3.03
CA ARG A 96 9.57 22.15 -3.88
C ARG A 96 9.75 23.42 -3.04
N GLY A 97 10.97 23.66 -2.60
CA GLY A 97 11.37 24.89 -1.90
C GLY A 97 12.87 25.13 -2.03
N ASP A 98 13.32 25.53 -3.21
CA ASP A 98 14.72 25.97 -3.46
C ASP A 98 14.91 27.47 -3.18
N ASP A 99 13.81 28.21 -3.00
CA ASP A 99 13.81 29.55 -2.41
C ASP A 99 13.13 29.46 -1.05
N GLY A 100 13.76 30.00 0.00
CA GLY A 100 13.40 29.88 1.43
C GLY A 100 12.01 30.35 1.88
N GLN A 101 11.01 30.34 1.00
CA GLN A 101 9.60 30.44 1.32
C GLN A 101 8.92 29.08 1.13
N ALA A 102 8.64 28.42 2.25
CA ALA A 102 7.80 27.23 2.33
C ALA A 102 6.38 27.52 1.84
N ARG A 103 6.16 27.54 0.52
CA ARG A 103 4.85 27.87 -0.08
C ARG A 103 3.94 26.68 -0.37
N SER A 104 4.29 25.46 0.05
CA SER A 104 3.42 24.26 -0.10
C SER A 104 3.23 23.43 1.20
N ALA A 105 3.76 23.88 2.34
CA ALA A 105 3.58 23.18 3.62
C ALA A 105 2.12 23.15 4.11
N GLY A 106 1.27 24.04 3.59
CA GLY A 106 -0.13 24.18 4.00
C GLY A 106 -1.07 23.05 3.55
N VAL A 107 -0.83 22.46 2.37
CA VAL A 107 -1.67 21.37 1.83
C VAL A 107 -1.09 19.99 2.18
N ALA A 108 0.24 19.86 2.27
CA ALA A 108 0.88 18.60 2.60
C ALA A 108 0.62 18.13 4.05
N ARG A 109 0.55 19.06 5.02
CA ARG A 109 0.24 18.75 6.42
C ARG A 109 -1.15 18.11 6.63
N PRO A 110 -2.26 18.70 6.17
CA PRO A 110 -3.58 18.08 6.34
C PRO A 110 -3.68 16.74 5.59
N LEU A 111 -3.05 16.62 4.41
CA LEU A 111 -2.96 15.34 3.70
C LEU A 111 -2.17 14.29 4.49
N GLN A 112 -1.05 14.65 5.12
CA GLN A 112 -0.29 13.75 6.00
C GLN A 112 -1.15 13.26 7.18
N TRP A 113 -1.87 14.16 7.85
CA TRP A 113 -2.78 13.80 8.94
C TRP A 113 -3.89 12.86 8.47
N LEU A 114 -4.51 13.16 7.32
CA LEU A 114 -5.56 12.32 6.75
C LEU A 114 -5.02 10.93 6.35
N ALA A 115 -3.81 10.87 5.81
CA ALA A 115 -3.12 9.62 5.47
C ALA A 115 -2.94 8.74 6.71
N TRP A 116 -2.37 9.30 7.78
CA TRP A 116 -2.14 8.58 9.03
C TRP A 116 -3.43 8.20 9.74
N ALA A 117 -4.46 9.04 9.67
CA ALA A 117 -5.79 8.73 10.21
C ALA A 117 -6.46 7.58 9.45
N GLY A 118 -6.34 7.54 8.12
CA GLY A 118 -6.85 6.44 7.31
C GLY A 118 -6.12 5.12 7.59
N VAL A 119 -4.78 5.17 7.64
CA VAL A 119 -3.94 4.00 7.93
C VAL A 119 -4.22 3.47 9.34
N SER A 120 -4.34 4.35 10.34
CA SER A 120 -4.65 3.94 11.71
C SER A 120 -6.05 3.33 11.82
N ALA A 121 -7.05 3.88 11.13
CA ALA A 121 -8.40 3.30 11.07
C ALA A 121 -8.39 1.90 10.43
N ALA A 122 -7.64 1.72 9.34
CA ALA A 122 -7.52 0.42 8.65
C ALA A 122 -6.84 -0.66 9.50
N VAL A 123 -5.96 -0.29 10.45
CA VAL A 123 -5.36 -1.21 11.43
C VAL A 123 -6.26 -1.43 12.64
N ALA A 124 -6.89 -0.37 13.14
CA ALA A 124 -7.70 -0.42 14.36
C ALA A 124 -8.95 -1.30 14.20
N LEU A 125 -9.58 -1.29 13.02
CA LEU A 125 -10.79 -2.09 12.77
C LEU A 125 -10.55 -3.61 12.86
N PRO A 126 -9.53 -4.21 12.17
CA PRO A 126 -9.19 -5.62 12.36
C PRO A 126 -8.80 -5.98 13.79
N LEU A 127 -8.04 -5.11 14.48
CA LEU A 127 -7.64 -5.35 15.86
C LEU A 127 -8.86 -5.34 16.80
N TRP A 128 -9.76 -4.37 16.65
CA TRP A 128 -10.99 -4.35 17.42
C TRP A 128 -11.81 -5.61 17.15
N ARG A 129 -11.91 -6.05 15.89
CA ARG A 129 -12.59 -7.31 15.57
C ARG A 129 -11.92 -8.53 16.22
N TYR A 130 -10.59 -8.58 16.25
CA TYR A 130 -9.87 -9.72 16.83
C TYR A 130 -10.04 -9.81 18.35
N TRP A 131 -10.03 -8.66 19.04
CA TRP A 131 -10.13 -8.59 20.50
C TRP A 131 -11.57 -8.46 21.02
N GLY A 132 -12.53 -8.15 20.16
CA GLY A 132 -13.93 -7.98 20.50
C GLY A 132 -14.85 -9.03 19.87
N ASP A 133 -16.01 -9.23 20.49
CA ASP A 133 -17.02 -10.21 20.03
C ASP A 133 -17.93 -9.68 18.91
N ALA A 134 -17.45 -8.69 18.15
CA ALA A 134 -18.26 -8.09 17.09
C ALA A 134 -18.48 -9.07 15.93
N PRO A 135 -19.73 -9.26 15.45
CA PRO A 135 -20.01 -10.13 14.31
C PRO A 135 -19.28 -9.68 13.05
N LEU A 136 -18.70 -10.63 12.30
CA LEU A 136 -17.97 -10.34 11.06
C LEU A 136 -18.83 -9.54 10.07
N ALA A 137 -20.11 -9.91 9.92
CA ALA A 137 -21.04 -9.24 9.01
C ALA A 137 -21.21 -7.73 9.31
N GLN A 138 -21.10 -7.33 10.59
CA GLN A 138 -21.21 -5.91 10.97
C GLN A 138 -19.92 -5.14 10.74
N MET A 139 -18.76 -5.78 10.95
CA MET A 139 -17.44 -5.14 10.81
C MET A 139 -16.88 -5.18 9.37
N GLN A 140 -17.37 -6.07 8.52
CA GLN A 140 -16.85 -6.23 7.16
C GLN A 140 -17.04 -4.95 6.33
N ARG A 141 -18.22 -4.30 6.42
CA ARG A 141 -18.51 -3.06 5.69
C ARG A 141 -17.56 -1.90 6.05
N PRO A 142 -17.41 -1.52 7.33
CA PRO A 142 -16.50 -0.44 7.70
C PRO A 142 -15.04 -0.77 7.38
N MET A 143 -14.62 -2.04 7.50
CA MET A 143 -13.28 -2.48 7.10
C MET A 143 -13.06 -2.27 5.60
N THR A 144 -13.94 -2.78 4.74
CA THR A 144 -13.81 -2.62 3.28
C THR A 144 -13.91 -1.16 2.85
N MET A 145 -14.72 -0.34 3.53
CA MET A 145 -14.81 1.10 3.28
C MET A 145 -13.52 1.83 3.67
N ALA A 146 -12.86 1.45 4.76
CA ALA A 146 -11.58 2.02 5.15
C ALA A 146 -10.49 1.74 4.09
N TRP A 147 -10.41 0.50 3.60
CA TRP A 147 -9.48 0.11 2.53
C TRP A 147 -9.80 0.80 1.20
N LEU A 148 -11.08 0.88 0.82
CA LEU A 148 -11.53 1.66 -0.34
C LEU A 148 -11.08 3.12 -0.21
N GLY A 149 -11.30 3.73 0.95
CA GLY A 149 -10.90 5.09 1.25
C GLY A 149 -9.40 5.32 1.09
N LEU A 150 -8.57 4.37 1.52
CA LEU A 150 -7.12 4.40 1.32
C LEU A 150 -6.76 4.35 -0.18
N GLY A 151 -7.37 3.47 -0.96
CA GLY A 151 -7.15 3.39 -2.41
C GLY A 151 -7.51 4.70 -3.12
N VAL A 152 -8.68 5.27 -2.82
CA VAL A 152 -9.12 6.56 -3.37
C VAL A 152 -8.17 7.69 -2.95
N PHE A 153 -7.77 7.70 -1.68
CA PHE A 153 -6.83 8.71 -1.18
C PHE A 153 -5.45 8.60 -1.86
N GLY A 154 -4.99 7.38 -2.16
CA GLY A 154 -3.79 7.15 -2.96
C GLY A 154 -3.85 7.78 -4.35
N LEU A 155 -4.99 7.66 -5.05
CA LEU A 155 -5.22 8.33 -6.33
C LEU A 155 -5.22 9.86 -6.21
N VAL A 156 -5.83 10.40 -5.15
CA VAL A 156 -5.81 11.85 -4.88
C VAL A 156 -4.38 12.34 -4.66
N LEU A 157 -3.59 11.63 -3.85
CA LEU A 157 -2.17 11.96 -3.64
C LEU A 157 -1.36 11.89 -4.95
N LEU A 158 -1.64 10.89 -5.78
CA LEU A 158 -1.01 10.73 -7.08
C LEU A 158 -1.32 11.90 -8.02
N GLU A 159 -2.57 12.37 -8.03
CA GLU A 159 -2.99 13.55 -8.78
C GLU A 159 -2.28 14.81 -8.27
N GLN A 160 -2.21 15.00 -6.94
CA GLN A 160 -1.49 16.12 -6.35
C GLN A 160 0.00 16.10 -6.70
N MET A 161 0.61 14.91 -6.73
CA MET A 161 1.99 14.72 -7.19
C MET A 161 2.15 15.14 -8.65
N LEU A 162 1.31 14.64 -9.56
CA LEU A 162 1.36 14.99 -10.99
C LEU A 162 1.19 16.48 -11.24
N ARG A 163 0.23 17.12 -10.56
CA ARG A 163 0.00 18.57 -10.64
C ARG A 163 1.21 19.36 -10.14
N ASN A 164 1.96 18.81 -9.19
CA ASN A 164 3.12 19.46 -8.57
C ASN A 164 4.47 19.19 -9.25
N ILE A 165 4.59 18.25 -10.21
CA ILE A 165 5.85 17.93 -10.90
C ILE A 165 6.17 18.95 -12.03
N HIS A 166 7.40 19.47 -12.05
CA HIS A 166 7.95 20.36 -13.08
C HIS A 166 8.08 19.69 -14.45
N SER A 167 7.97 20.48 -15.53
CA SER A 167 8.05 20.02 -16.93
C SER A 167 9.21 19.05 -17.21
N ASP A 168 10.38 19.32 -16.64
CA ASP A 168 11.61 18.59 -16.92
C ASP A 168 11.65 17.23 -16.18
N ALA A 169 11.03 17.15 -15.01
CA ALA A 169 10.91 15.93 -14.22
C ALA A 169 9.68 15.07 -14.61
N ARG A 170 8.73 15.62 -15.39
CA ARG A 170 7.53 14.89 -15.82
C ARG A 170 7.85 13.63 -16.58
N TRP A 171 8.88 13.64 -17.43
CA TRP A 171 9.22 12.45 -18.24
C TRP A 171 9.71 11.28 -17.38
N ASN A 172 10.45 11.54 -16.31
CA ASN A 172 10.94 10.49 -15.41
C ASN A 172 9.86 10.02 -14.41
N ALA A 173 8.93 10.90 -14.02
CA ALA A 173 7.89 10.57 -13.06
C ALA A 173 6.66 9.85 -13.67
N LYS A 174 6.42 10.01 -14.98
CA LYS A 174 5.32 9.33 -15.71
C LYS A 174 5.25 7.81 -15.50
N PRO A 175 6.33 7.02 -15.66
CA PRO A 175 6.25 5.57 -15.49
C PRO A 175 5.90 5.16 -14.06
N VAL A 176 6.50 5.80 -13.05
CA VAL A 176 6.20 5.52 -11.64
C VAL A 176 4.75 5.88 -11.32
N CYS A 177 4.26 7.00 -11.85
CA CYS A 177 2.88 7.43 -11.66
C CYS A 177 1.88 6.48 -12.32
N LEU A 178 2.15 5.98 -13.51
CA LEU A 178 1.32 4.98 -14.17
C LEU A 178 1.28 3.67 -13.38
N GLY A 179 2.43 3.21 -12.89
CA GLY A 179 2.51 2.01 -12.06
C GLY A 179 1.69 2.15 -10.78
N LEU A 180 1.91 3.22 -10.00
CA LEU A 180 1.16 3.47 -8.77
C LEU A 180 -0.32 3.74 -9.02
N GLY A 181 -0.65 4.47 -10.09
CA GLY A 181 -2.03 4.73 -10.48
C GLY A 181 -2.78 3.46 -10.84
N ALA A 182 -2.13 2.52 -11.55
CA ALA A 182 -2.71 1.22 -11.84
C ALA A 182 -2.96 0.40 -10.56
N VAL A 183 -2.01 0.39 -9.62
CA VAL A 183 -2.15 -0.29 -8.32
C VAL A 183 -3.33 0.28 -7.53
N PHE A 184 -3.38 1.60 -7.32
CA PHE A 184 -4.47 2.20 -6.55
C PHE A 184 -5.83 2.11 -7.26
N ALA A 185 -5.88 2.21 -8.59
CA ALA A 185 -7.12 2.01 -9.32
C ALA A 185 -7.64 0.56 -9.21
N PHE A 186 -6.73 -0.42 -9.25
CA PHE A 186 -7.06 -1.80 -9.00
C PHE A 186 -7.57 -2.03 -7.58
N ASP A 187 -6.91 -1.46 -6.56
CA ASP A 187 -7.36 -1.54 -5.17
C ASP A 187 -8.78 -0.98 -5.00
N VAL A 188 -9.06 0.20 -5.59
CA VAL A 188 -10.41 0.80 -5.55
C VAL A 188 -11.44 -0.11 -6.22
N PHE A 189 -11.10 -0.72 -7.36
CA PHE A 189 -11.99 -1.65 -8.05
C PHE A 189 -12.32 -2.88 -7.18
N VAL A 190 -11.30 -3.51 -6.57
CA VAL A 190 -11.48 -4.68 -5.71
C VAL A 190 -12.26 -4.34 -4.44
N PHE A 191 -11.89 -3.28 -3.73
CA PHE A 191 -12.56 -2.88 -2.49
C PHE A 191 -13.96 -2.32 -2.71
N SER A 192 -14.25 -1.76 -3.89
CA SER A 192 -15.60 -1.31 -4.26
C SER A 192 -16.55 -2.50 -4.36
N GLN A 193 -16.11 -3.58 -5.02
CA GLN A 193 -16.88 -4.83 -5.07
C GLN A 193 -17.09 -5.43 -3.69
N ALA A 194 -16.03 -5.52 -2.87
CA ALA A 194 -16.12 -6.05 -1.51
C ALA A 194 -17.08 -5.24 -0.61
N SER A 195 -17.11 -3.91 -0.79
CA SER A 195 -18.00 -3.01 -0.06
C SER A 195 -19.46 -3.13 -0.52
N LEU A 196 -19.71 -3.26 -1.83
CA LEU A 196 -21.05 -3.36 -2.40
C LEU A 196 -21.72 -4.71 -2.14
N PHE A 197 -20.96 -5.80 -2.25
CA PHE A 197 -21.52 -7.14 -2.17
C PHE A 197 -21.45 -7.77 -0.78
N GLN A 198 -20.80 -7.11 0.21
CA GLN A 198 -20.59 -7.66 1.56
C GLN A 198 -19.99 -9.07 1.56
N GLN A 199 -19.36 -9.44 0.45
CA GLN A 199 -18.77 -10.73 0.17
C GLN A 199 -17.46 -10.41 -0.55
N PHE A 200 -16.36 -10.94 -0.04
CA PHE A 200 -15.34 -11.38 -0.98
C PHE A 200 -16.05 -12.44 -1.80
N ASP A 201 -16.06 -12.33 -3.13
CA ASP A 201 -16.56 -13.41 -3.99
C ASP A 201 -15.64 -14.61 -3.76
N ALA A 202 -15.93 -15.35 -2.69
CA ALA A 202 -15.29 -16.56 -2.27
C ALA A 202 -16.01 -17.70 -3.00
N THR A 203 -15.98 -17.64 -4.32
CA THR A 203 -15.85 -18.86 -5.10
C THR A 203 -14.39 -19.30 -5.07
N ARG A 204 -13.92 -19.67 -3.86
CA ARG A 204 -12.72 -20.50 -3.62
C ARG A 204 -12.62 -20.91 -2.17
#